data_AF-A0A955F0P1-F1
#
_entry.id   AF-A0A955F0P1-F1
#
_cell.length_a   1.000
_cell.length_b   1.000
_cell.length_c   1.000
_cell.angle_alpha   90.00
_cell.angle_beta   90.00
_cell.angle_gamma   90.00
#
_symmetry.space_group_name_H-M   'P 1'
#
loop_
_entity.id
_entity.type
_entity.pdbx_description
1 polymer ?
#
loop_
_entity_poly.entity_id
_entity_poly.type
_entity_poly.pdbx_seq_one_letter_code
_entity_poly.pdbx_strand_id
1 'polypeptide(L)'
;YAKGVTWGDYDDDGDPDLYVSNLWGPNRLYRNEGDGSFRELAGQLGVDGPLMSFATWFFDYDNDGDLDLYVAAYVEQVPASVASYFGKEVRGARNHLYRNEGNGTFAEVAAELGLTRLVTTMGAGFGDLDQDGWLDFYLGTGYPAYEALLPNVMYRNDRGRHFVDVTYSGGFGHLQKGHAIAFADLDDDGDQDVFEQMGGAYRGDLAYDKLYENPGFAGRHTVTLKLEGRTSNRCAIGARVTIRVDEGGRTRAIHRMVGPRGSFGSGPLRLEVGLGDATSIREIEVRWPGGGRPQVVRDLHVDRLYHIREGEDLPREASRRTFVMPR
;
A
#
# COMPACT_ATOMS: atom_id res chain seq x y z
N TYR A 1 -4.21 -19.39 12.84
CA TYR A 1 -3.24 -19.68 11.76
C TYR A 1 -2.70 -18.36 11.24
N ALA A 2 -1.40 -18.13 11.29
CA ALA A 2 -0.83 -16.92 10.68
C ALA A 2 -1.05 -16.93 9.16
N LYS A 3 -1.49 -15.81 8.59
CA LYS A 3 -1.72 -15.65 7.16
C LYS A 3 -0.74 -14.67 6.54
N GLY A 4 -0.85 -13.40 6.88
CA GLY A 4 0.07 -12.34 6.47
C GLY A 4 0.93 -11.85 7.63
N VAL A 5 2.13 -11.41 7.29
CA VAL A 5 3.07 -10.73 8.18
C VAL A 5 3.49 -9.43 7.51
N THR A 6 3.58 -8.35 8.26
CA THR A 6 4.15 -7.09 7.78
C THR A 6 5.04 -6.46 8.84
N TRP A 7 6.04 -5.71 8.37
CA TRP A 7 6.98 -4.95 9.19
C TRP A 7 6.78 -3.47 8.96
N GLY A 8 6.81 -2.68 10.03
CA GLY A 8 6.72 -1.23 9.99
C GLY A 8 7.06 -0.65 11.36
N ASP A 9 7.76 0.47 11.38
CA ASP A 9 8.07 1.23 12.59
C ASP A 9 6.88 2.16 12.87
N TYR A 10 5.92 1.71 13.68
CA TYR A 10 4.64 2.40 13.84
C TYR A 10 4.69 3.51 14.89
N ASP A 11 5.62 3.45 15.85
CA ASP A 11 5.79 4.48 16.88
C ASP A 11 6.99 5.42 16.65
N ASP A 12 7.62 5.31 15.47
CA ASP A 12 8.72 6.16 14.96
C ASP A 12 9.95 6.17 15.88
N ASP A 13 10.20 5.04 16.55
CA ASP A 13 11.34 4.87 17.45
C ASP A 13 12.62 4.41 16.74
N GLY A 14 12.51 4.07 15.44
CA GLY A 14 13.60 3.64 14.58
C GLY A 14 13.79 2.12 14.51
N ASP A 15 13.04 1.35 15.28
CA ASP A 15 13.08 -0.11 15.33
C ASP A 15 11.81 -0.71 14.68
N PRO A 16 11.94 -1.49 13.59
CA PRO A 16 10.76 -2.05 12.93
C PRO A 16 9.95 -3.00 13.82
N ASP A 17 8.64 -2.79 13.87
CA ASP A 17 7.67 -3.63 14.56
C ASP A 17 7.05 -4.67 13.64
N LEU A 18 6.47 -5.72 14.22
CA LEU A 18 5.94 -6.86 13.51
C LEU A 18 4.44 -7.03 13.75
N TYR A 19 3.64 -6.91 12.69
CA TYR A 19 2.23 -7.28 12.72
C TYR A 19 2.00 -8.66 12.09
N VAL A 20 1.21 -9.50 12.77
CA VAL A 20 0.84 -10.84 12.34
C VAL A 20 -0.67 -10.97 12.29
N SER A 21 -1.19 -11.12 11.08
CA SER A 21 -2.59 -11.42 10.85
C SER A 21 -2.89 -12.91 11.03
N ASN A 22 -3.98 -13.21 11.71
CA ASN A 22 -4.39 -14.57 12.06
C ASN A 22 -5.79 -14.88 11.51
N LEU A 23 -5.90 -16.05 10.89
CA LEU A 23 -7.18 -16.66 10.56
C LEU A 23 -7.65 -17.50 11.76
N TRP A 24 -8.87 -17.26 12.20
CA TRP A 24 -9.58 -17.90 13.34
C TRP A 24 -9.01 -17.54 14.72
N GLY A 25 -8.52 -16.32 14.89
CA GLY A 25 -8.01 -15.84 16.18
C GLY A 25 -7.58 -14.39 16.13
N PRO A 26 -7.26 -13.78 17.30
CA PRO A 26 -6.80 -12.41 17.36
C PRO A 26 -5.47 -12.24 16.63
N ASN A 27 -5.31 -11.11 15.96
CA ASN A 27 -4.04 -10.66 15.39
C ASN A 27 -3.05 -10.27 16.49
N ARG A 28 -1.79 -10.12 16.12
CA ARG A 28 -0.70 -9.79 17.04
C ARG A 28 0.10 -8.62 16.48
N LEU A 29 0.45 -7.68 17.35
CA LEU A 29 1.37 -6.59 17.06
C LEU A 29 2.49 -6.70 18.09
N TYR A 30 3.69 -6.97 17.61
CA TYR A 30 4.89 -7.12 18.40
C TYR A 30 5.72 -5.86 18.23
N ARG A 31 5.74 -5.02 19.27
CA ARG A 31 6.63 -3.86 19.31
C ARG A 31 8.06 -4.33 19.58
N ASN A 32 9.01 -3.84 18.80
CA ASN A 32 10.43 -4.11 19.00
C ASN A 32 10.94 -3.26 20.17
N GLU A 33 11.67 -3.84 21.11
CA GLU A 33 12.20 -3.09 22.27
C GLU A 33 13.67 -2.66 22.08
N GLY A 34 14.21 -2.81 20.86
CA GLY A 34 15.57 -2.40 20.47
C GLY A 34 16.71 -3.28 20.99
N ASP A 35 16.41 -4.23 21.88
CA ASP A 35 17.36 -5.19 22.45
C ASP A 35 17.21 -6.61 21.85
N GLY A 36 16.43 -6.73 20.78
CA GLY A 36 16.08 -7.99 20.12
C GLY A 36 14.92 -8.74 20.79
N SER A 37 14.34 -8.19 21.85
CA SER A 37 13.07 -8.66 22.41
C SER A 37 11.87 -7.93 21.78
N PHE A 38 10.70 -8.55 21.91
CA PHE A 38 9.45 -8.03 21.38
C PHE A 38 8.36 -8.10 22.44
N ARG A 39 7.51 -7.07 22.48
CA ARG A 39 6.33 -7.02 23.35
C ARG A 39 5.05 -7.08 22.53
N GLU A 40 4.19 -8.04 22.85
CA GLU A 40 2.89 -8.17 22.18
C GLU A 40 1.87 -7.18 22.77
N LEU A 41 1.26 -6.36 21.90
CA LEU A 41 0.45 -5.20 22.27
C LEU A 41 -0.90 -5.12 21.52
N ALA A 42 -1.26 -6.05 20.64
CA ALA A 42 -2.41 -5.86 19.75
C ALA A 42 -3.72 -5.60 20.51
N GLY A 43 -4.00 -6.40 21.53
CA GLY A 43 -5.21 -6.22 22.35
C GLY A 43 -5.18 -4.95 23.21
N GLN A 44 -3.99 -4.47 23.59
CA GLN A 44 -3.84 -3.20 24.32
C GLN A 44 -4.10 -1.99 23.40
N LEU A 45 -3.67 -2.09 22.15
CA LEU A 45 -3.78 -1.03 21.15
C LEU A 45 -5.07 -1.10 20.31
N GLY A 46 -5.90 -2.12 20.51
CA GLY A 46 -7.16 -2.30 19.78
C GLY A 46 -6.99 -2.77 18.33
N VAL A 47 -5.83 -3.33 17.99
CA VAL A 47 -5.47 -3.78 16.63
C VAL A 47 -5.44 -5.31 16.50
N ASP A 48 -6.13 -6.04 17.39
CA ASP A 48 -6.20 -7.50 17.40
C ASP A 48 -7.28 -8.09 16.47
N GLY A 49 -8.01 -7.23 15.75
CA GLY A 49 -9.03 -7.62 14.77
C GLY A 49 -8.58 -7.50 13.31
N PRO A 50 -9.36 -8.05 12.37
CA PRO A 50 -10.50 -8.95 12.60
C PRO A 50 -10.06 -10.38 12.97
N LEU A 51 -10.95 -11.20 13.54
CA LEU A 51 -10.62 -12.59 13.92
C LEU A 51 -10.39 -13.54 12.72
N MET A 52 -10.80 -13.12 11.53
CA MET A 52 -10.57 -13.85 10.29
C MET A 52 -9.75 -12.96 9.35
N SER A 53 -8.47 -12.78 9.67
CA SER A 53 -7.59 -11.90 8.91
C SER A 53 -6.78 -12.63 7.85
N PHE A 54 -6.38 -11.89 6.81
CA PHE A 54 -5.55 -12.41 5.72
C PHE A 54 -4.46 -11.43 5.28
N ALA A 55 -4.66 -10.65 4.21
CA ALA A 55 -3.69 -9.66 3.76
C ALA A 55 -3.54 -8.53 4.79
N THR A 56 -2.31 -8.04 4.99
CA THR A 56 -2.03 -6.92 5.90
C THR A 56 -0.78 -6.15 5.45
N TRP A 57 -0.75 -4.84 5.66
CA TRP A 57 0.42 -3.98 5.43
C TRP A 57 0.37 -2.69 6.26
N PHE A 58 1.55 -2.08 6.43
CA PHE A 58 1.68 -0.70 6.87
C PHE A 58 1.84 0.24 5.67
N PHE A 59 1.27 1.43 5.77
CA PHE A 59 1.31 2.52 4.79
C PHE A 59 0.89 3.82 5.46
N ASP A 60 1.05 4.95 4.78
CA ASP A 60 0.55 6.25 5.23
C ASP A 60 -0.57 6.65 4.26
N TYR A 61 -1.82 6.40 4.63
CA TYR A 61 -2.93 6.58 3.69
C TYR A 61 -3.43 8.03 3.66
N ASP A 62 -3.26 8.79 4.73
CA ASP A 62 -3.71 10.17 4.84
C ASP A 62 -2.59 11.23 4.74
N ASN A 63 -1.37 10.80 4.41
CA ASN A 63 -0.17 11.63 4.26
C ASN A 63 0.10 12.49 5.51
N ASP A 64 -0.07 11.93 6.70
CA ASP A 64 0.24 12.61 7.97
C ASP A 64 1.67 12.35 8.49
N GLY A 65 2.35 11.36 7.90
CA GLY A 65 3.72 10.96 8.21
C GLY A 65 3.82 9.68 9.04
N ASP A 66 2.72 9.22 9.63
CA ASP A 66 2.65 8.05 10.50
C ASP A 66 2.26 6.79 9.70
N LEU A 67 2.65 5.59 10.18
CA LEU A 67 2.20 4.35 9.52
C LEU A 67 0.87 3.90 10.10
N ASP A 68 -0.12 3.89 9.25
CA ASP A 68 -1.40 3.23 9.42
C ASP A 68 -1.30 1.75 9.10
N LEU A 69 -2.26 0.98 9.61
CA LEU A 69 -2.29 -0.46 9.45
C LEU A 69 -3.58 -0.89 8.76
N TYR A 70 -3.46 -1.50 7.58
CA TYR A 70 -4.57 -2.17 6.92
C TYR A 70 -4.57 -3.67 7.22
N VAL A 71 -5.75 -4.23 7.50
CA VAL A 71 -5.95 -5.66 7.72
C VAL A 71 -7.20 -6.12 7.01
N ALA A 72 -7.03 -6.98 6.01
CA ALA A 72 -8.13 -7.52 5.26
C ALA A 72 -8.84 -8.63 6.06
N ALA A 73 -10.17 -8.57 6.09
CA ALA A 73 -10.99 -9.67 6.52
C ALA A 73 -11.13 -10.70 5.40
N TYR A 74 -11.34 -11.94 5.81
CA TYR A 74 -11.64 -13.05 4.94
C TYR A 74 -12.92 -13.70 5.43
N VAL A 75 -13.99 -13.65 4.63
CA VAL A 75 -15.30 -14.22 4.96
C VAL A 75 -15.70 -15.26 3.92
N GLU A 76 -15.94 -16.48 4.38
CA GLU A 76 -16.32 -17.62 3.55
C GLU A 76 -17.84 -17.74 3.38
N GLN A 77 -18.51 -16.64 3.00
CA GLN A 77 -19.98 -16.62 2.88
C GLN A 77 -20.44 -15.83 1.66
N VAL A 78 -20.59 -16.51 0.52
CA VAL A 78 -21.08 -15.92 -0.73
C VAL A 78 -22.39 -15.14 -0.54
N PRO A 79 -23.42 -15.64 0.18
CA PRO A 79 -24.65 -14.88 0.37
C PRO A 79 -24.44 -13.55 1.12
N ALA A 80 -23.52 -13.51 2.08
CA ALA A 80 -23.20 -12.31 2.83
C ALA A 80 -22.44 -11.30 1.94
N SER A 81 -21.48 -11.77 1.15
CA SER A 81 -20.77 -10.93 0.17
C SER A 81 -21.77 -10.33 -0.83
N VAL A 82 -22.64 -11.14 -1.43
CA VAL A 82 -23.68 -10.68 -2.38
C VAL A 82 -24.65 -9.71 -1.72
N ALA A 83 -25.14 -10.00 -0.51
CA ALA A 83 -26.04 -9.08 0.20
C ALA A 83 -25.38 -7.73 0.49
N SER A 84 -24.08 -7.69 0.76
CA SER A 84 -23.33 -6.44 0.93
C SER A 84 -23.30 -5.59 -0.35
N TYR A 85 -23.25 -6.19 -1.54
CA TYR A 85 -23.35 -5.47 -2.83
C TYR A 85 -24.71 -4.79 -3.02
N PHE A 86 -25.76 -5.30 -2.38
CA PHE A 86 -27.09 -4.68 -2.38
C PHE A 86 -27.31 -3.71 -1.20
N GLY A 87 -26.24 -3.34 -0.47
CA GLY A 87 -26.32 -2.44 0.67
C GLY A 87 -27.10 -3.01 1.86
N LYS A 88 -27.30 -4.33 1.91
CA LYS A 88 -27.98 -4.96 3.04
C LYS A 88 -27.02 -5.10 4.21
N GLU A 89 -27.53 -4.89 5.41
CA GLU A 89 -26.78 -5.16 6.62
C GLU A 89 -26.45 -6.67 6.69
N VAL A 90 -25.18 -6.97 6.80
CA VAL A 90 -24.65 -8.33 6.89
C VAL A 90 -23.72 -8.44 8.08
N ARG A 91 -23.89 -9.53 8.83
CA ARG A 91 -22.98 -9.94 9.88
C ARG A 91 -21.79 -10.65 9.25
N GLY A 92 -20.59 -10.18 9.53
CA GLY A 92 -19.35 -10.76 9.02
C GLY A 92 -18.16 -9.88 9.36
N ALA A 93 -16.97 -10.47 9.34
CA ALA A 93 -15.73 -9.72 9.48
C ALA A 93 -15.59 -8.74 8.30
N ARG A 94 -15.27 -7.49 8.61
CA ARG A 94 -14.98 -6.45 7.62
C ARG A 94 -13.49 -6.14 7.68
N ASN A 95 -12.97 -5.61 6.60
CA ASN A 95 -11.60 -5.10 6.59
C ASN A 95 -11.48 -4.03 7.69
N HIS A 96 -10.32 -3.99 8.34
CA HIS A 96 -9.96 -2.93 9.26
C HIS A 96 -8.89 -2.04 8.65
N LEU A 97 -9.03 -0.76 8.95
CA LEU A 97 -8.03 0.25 8.67
C LEU A 97 -7.84 1.01 9.98
N TYR A 98 -6.66 0.85 10.56
CA TYR A 98 -6.28 1.44 11.81
C TYR A 98 -5.44 2.67 11.51
N ARG A 99 -6.01 3.88 11.71
CA ARG A 99 -5.25 5.12 11.60
C ARG A 99 -4.35 5.27 12.82
N ASN A 100 -3.10 5.59 12.62
CA ASN A 100 -2.17 5.91 13.69
C ASN A 100 -2.43 7.34 14.18
N GLU A 101 -2.53 7.54 15.49
CA GLU A 101 -2.85 8.86 16.06
C GLU A 101 -1.58 9.66 16.45
N GLY A 102 -0.42 9.26 15.94
CA GLY A 102 0.89 9.92 16.13
C GLY A 102 1.43 9.86 17.56
N ASN A 103 0.82 9.05 18.42
CA ASN A 103 1.16 8.91 19.84
C ASN A 103 1.33 7.45 20.27
N GLY A 104 1.55 6.55 19.29
CA GLY A 104 1.65 5.10 19.50
C GLY A 104 0.31 4.41 19.77
N THR A 105 -0.82 5.05 19.46
CA THR A 105 -2.16 4.45 19.53
C THR A 105 -2.86 4.48 18.17
N PHE A 106 -3.90 3.67 18.03
CA PHE A 106 -4.65 3.53 16.78
C PHE A 106 -6.14 3.77 16.96
N ALA A 107 -6.79 4.25 15.90
CA ALA A 107 -8.24 4.30 15.76
C ALA A 107 -8.69 3.41 14.57
N GLU A 108 -9.66 2.51 14.78
CA GLU A 108 -10.27 1.75 13.69
C GLU A 108 -11.26 2.64 12.93
N VAL A 109 -10.97 2.93 11.67
CA VAL A 109 -11.67 3.96 10.85
C VAL A 109 -12.24 3.39 9.54
N ALA A 110 -12.20 2.07 9.30
CA ALA A 110 -12.60 1.51 8.01
C ALA A 110 -14.02 1.90 7.59
N ALA A 111 -14.98 1.81 8.52
CA ALA A 111 -16.37 2.15 8.23
C ALA A 111 -16.55 3.64 7.91
N GLU A 112 -15.84 4.52 8.63
CA GLU A 112 -15.88 5.99 8.43
C GLU A 112 -15.32 6.37 7.06
N LEU A 113 -14.28 5.66 6.62
CA LEU A 113 -13.65 5.85 5.32
C LEU A 113 -14.34 5.10 4.17
N GLY A 114 -15.51 4.50 4.40
CA GLY A 114 -16.31 3.86 3.35
C GLY A 114 -15.93 2.41 3.03
N LEU A 115 -14.98 1.80 3.75
CA LEU A 115 -14.55 0.40 3.59
C LEU A 115 -15.53 -0.58 4.28
N THR A 116 -16.80 -0.44 3.93
CA THR A 116 -17.89 -1.19 4.57
C THR A 116 -18.19 -2.52 3.88
N ARG A 117 -17.70 -2.77 2.66
CA ARG A 117 -18.04 -3.98 1.92
C ARG A 117 -17.40 -5.23 2.53
N LEU A 118 -18.12 -6.36 2.48
CA LEU A 118 -17.53 -7.66 2.80
C LEU A 118 -16.77 -8.15 1.57
N VAL A 119 -15.45 -8.22 1.70
CA VAL A 119 -14.55 -8.64 0.63
C VAL A 119 -13.79 -9.86 1.13
N THR A 120 -13.80 -10.95 0.37
CA THR A 120 -13.07 -12.17 0.72
C THR A 120 -11.64 -12.07 0.21
N THR A 121 -10.91 -11.10 0.77
CA THR A 121 -9.57 -10.74 0.31
C THR A 121 -8.58 -11.81 0.72
N MET A 122 -7.79 -12.31 -0.23
CA MET A 122 -6.69 -13.23 0.04
C MET A 122 -5.34 -12.64 -0.33
N GLY A 123 -5.30 -11.61 -1.17
CA GLY A 123 -4.08 -10.85 -1.35
C GLY A 123 -4.40 -9.48 -1.91
N ALA A 124 -3.44 -8.58 -1.79
CA ALA A 124 -3.69 -7.17 -2.04
C ALA A 124 -2.38 -6.41 -2.21
N GLY A 125 -2.46 -5.30 -2.92
CA GLY A 125 -1.35 -4.38 -3.14
C GLY A 125 -1.85 -2.95 -3.16
N PHE A 126 -0.96 -2.01 -2.91
CA PHE A 126 -1.25 -0.59 -2.90
C PHE A 126 -0.24 0.20 -3.75
N GLY A 127 -0.67 1.36 -4.23
CA GLY A 127 0.08 2.23 -5.12
C GLY A 127 -0.66 3.54 -5.36
N ASP A 128 -0.13 4.42 -6.20
CA ASP A 128 -0.71 5.72 -6.54
C ASP A 128 -1.26 5.62 -7.97
N LEU A 129 -2.52 5.21 -8.09
CA LEU A 129 -3.11 4.79 -9.35
C LEU A 129 -3.31 5.97 -10.30
N ASP A 130 -3.72 7.12 -9.76
CA ASP A 130 -4.05 8.32 -10.55
C ASP A 130 -3.06 9.48 -10.40
N GLN A 131 -1.87 9.16 -9.90
CA GLN A 131 -0.74 10.06 -9.74
C GLN A 131 -1.09 11.30 -8.90
N ASP A 132 -2.05 11.20 -7.98
CA ASP A 132 -2.50 12.32 -7.16
C ASP A 132 -1.74 12.45 -5.83
N GLY A 133 -0.87 11.48 -5.52
CA GLY A 133 -0.05 11.46 -4.30
C GLY A 133 -0.70 10.73 -3.13
N TRP A 134 -1.90 10.16 -3.32
CA TRP A 134 -2.60 9.38 -2.30
C TRP A 134 -2.58 7.90 -2.66
N LEU A 135 -2.33 7.05 -1.67
CA LEU A 135 -2.19 5.62 -1.91
C LEU A 135 -3.58 4.96 -2.03
N ASP A 136 -3.82 4.37 -3.19
CA ASP A 136 -4.92 3.51 -3.59
C ASP A 136 -4.58 2.04 -3.34
N PHE A 137 -5.56 1.15 -3.41
CA PHE A 137 -5.27 -0.29 -3.30
C PHE A 137 -6.24 -1.18 -4.04
N TYR A 138 -5.73 -2.34 -4.43
CA TYR A 138 -6.49 -3.38 -5.12
C TYR A 138 -6.53 -4.65 -4.28
N LEU A 139 -7.73 -5.19 -4.14
CA LEU A 139 -8.03 -6.38 -3.35
C LEU A 139 -8.31 -7.56 -4.26
N GLY A 140 -7.38 -8.51 -4.27
CA GLY A 140 -7.50 -9.82 -4.88
C GLY A 140 -8.33 -10.71 -3.98
N THR A 141 -9.46 -11.16 -4.52
CA THR A 141 -10.40 -11.99 -3.78
C THR A 141 -10.24 -13.45 -4.13
N GLY A 142 -10.67 -14.32 -3.23
CA GLY A 142 -10.60 -15.74 -3.48
C GLY A 142 -11.50 -16.55 -2.57
N TYR A 143 -11.90 -17.71 -3.04
CA TYR A 143 -12.50 -18.76 -2.23
C TYR A 143 -12.00 -20.09 -2.77
N PRO A 144 -11.41 -21.00 -1.97
CA PRO A 144 -10.80 -22.21 -2.54
C PRO A 144 -11.80 -23.06 -3.34
N ALA A 145 -13.04 -23.20 -2.89
CA ALA A 145 -14.04 -24.02 -3.54
C ALA A 145 -14.50 -23.44 -4.89
N TYR A 146 -14.92 -24.33 -5.80
CA TYR A 146 -15.42 -23.96 -7.13
C TYR A 146 -16.78 -23.24 -7.11
N GLU A 147 -17.49 -23.30 -5.99
CA GLU A 147 -18.86 -22.77 -5.87
C GLU A 147 -18.94 -21.24 -5.75
N ALA A 148 -17.81 -20.56 -5.58
CA ALA A 148 -17.77 -19.11 -5.42
C ALA A 148 -16.72 -18.45 -6.32
N LEU A 149 -17.18 -17.39 -6.98
CA LEU A 149 -16.37 -16.37 -7.64
C LEU A 149 -16.85 -15.03 -7.08
N LEU A 150 -15.93 -14.25 -6.55
CA LEU A 150 -16.21 -12.96 -5.95
C LEU A 150 -15.45 -11.88 -6.74
N PRO A 151 -15.97 -10.65 -6.82
CA PRO A 151 -15.29 -9.61 -7.56
C PRO A 151 -14.07 -9.14 -6.80
N ASN A 152 -12.95 -9.00 -7.50
CA ASN A 152 -11.85 -8.17 -7.05
C ASN A 152 -12.31 -6.72 -6.94
N VAL A 153 -11.68 -5.96 -6.04
CA VAL A 153 -12.15 -4.60 -5.71
C VAL A 153 -10.99 -3.62 -5.72
N MET A 154 -11.07 -2.58 -6.57
CA MET A 154 -10.14 -1.46 -6.60
C MET A 154 -10.72 -0.28 -5.83
N TYR A 155 -9.98 0.21 -4.85
CA TYR A 155 -10.33 1.40 -4.07
C TYR A 155 -9.38 2.54 -4.40
N ARG A 156 -9.96 3.67 -4.79
CA ARG A 156 -9.25 4.95 -4.92
C ARG A 156 -9.39 5.76 -3.63
N ASN A 157 -8.29 6.29 -3.11
CA ASN A 157 -8.23 7.16 -1.96
C ASN A 157 -8.57 8.60 -2.34
N ASP A 158 -9.71 9.13 -1.89
CA ASP A 158 -10.03 10.55 -2.07
C ASP A 158 -9.40 11.39 -0.96
N ARG A 159 -8.08 11.57 -1.09
CA ARG A 159 -7.29 12.51 -0.29
C ARG A 159 -7.33 12.27 1.22
N GLY A 160 -7.26 11.01 1.63
CA GLY A 160 -7.32 10.58 3.03
C GLY A 160 -8.72 10.67 3.66
N ARG A 161 -9.74 11.11 2.92
CA ARG A 161 -11.08 11.35 3.48
C ARG A 161 -12.00 10.16 3.39
N HIS A 162 -11.87 9.36 2.34
CA HIS A 162 -12.62 8.12 2.12
C HIS A 162 -12.03 7.34 0.95
N PHE A 163 -12.34 6.05 0.88
CA PHE A 163 -12.03 5.19 -0.24
C PHE A 163 -13.26 4.97 -1.12
N VAL A 164 -13.09 5.24 -2.41
CA VAL A 164 -14.11 5.08 -3.45
C VAL A 164 -13.86 3.78 -4.19
N ASP A 165 -14.86 2.90 -4.27
CA ASP A 165 -14.80 1.74 -5.14
C ASP A 165 -14.86 2.16 -6.62
N VAL A 166 -13.72 2.03 -7.30
CA VAL A 166 -13.55 2.37 -8.72
C VAL A 166 -13.42 1.12 -9.59
N THR A 167 -13.78 -0.05 -9.07
CA THR A 167 -13.65 -1.34 -9.77
C THR A 167 -14.28 -1.31 -11.16
N TYR A 168 -15.50 -0.77 -11.27
CA TYR A 168 -16.21 -0.69 -12.54
C TYR A 168 -15.68 0.45 -13.42
N SER A 169 -15.54 1.65 -12.86
CA SER A 169 -15.13 2.84 -13.63
C SER A 169 -13.69 2.78 -14.14
N GLY A 170 -12.80 2.09 -13.42
CA GLY A 170 -11.40 1.89 -13.79
C GLY A 170 -11.14 0.61 -14.60
N GLY A 171 -12.15 -0.23 -14.84
CA GLY A 171 -11.98 -1.45 -15.63
C GLY A 171 -11.27 -2.61 -14.91
N PHE A 172 -11.14 -2.56 -13.58
CA PHE A 172 -10.52 -3.60 -12.74
C PHE A 172 -11.46 -4.76 -12.41
N GLY A 173 -12.72 -4.72 -12.86
CA GLY A 173 -13.71 -5.74 -12.57
C GLY A 173 -13.32 -7.11 -13.10
N HIS A 174 -12.95 -8.02 -12.20
CA HIS A 174 -12.68 -9.42 -12.52
C HIS A 174 -13.28 -10.34 -11.46
N LEU A 175 -13.87 -11.46 -11.90
CA LEU A 175 -14.53 -12.45 -11.01
C LEU A 175 -13.61 -13.62 -10.65
N GLN A 176 -12.50 -13.78 -11.37
CA GLN A 176 -11.56 -14.84 -11.06
C GLN A 176 -10.75 -14.51 -9.82
N LYS A 177 -10.33 -15.57 -9.14
CA LYS A 177 -9.55 -15.53 -7.91
C LYS A 177 -8.16 -14.96 -8.18
N GLY A 178 -7.70 -14.09 -7.30
CA GLY A 178 -6.37 -13.46 -7.37
C GLY A 178 -5.73 -13.32 -6.00
N HIS A 179 -4.42 -13.57 -5.92
CA HIS A 179 -3.64 -13.45 -4.68
C HIS A 179 -2.56 -12.38 -4.81
N ALA A 180 -1.63 -12.54 -5.75
CA ALA A 180 -0.51 -11.62 -5.83
C ALA A 180 -0.86 -10.39 -6.67
N ILE A 181 -0.81 -9.21 -6.04
CA ILE A 181 -1.01 -7.93 -6.71
C ILE A 181 0.27 -7.09 -6.58
N ALA A 182 0.66 -6.43 -7.66
CA ALA A 182 1.80 -5.51 -7.68
C ALA A 182 1.44 -4.23 -8.44
N PHE A 183 1.69 -3.09 -7.79
CA PHE A 183 1.71 -1.77 -8.42
C PHE A 183 3.16 -1.44 -8.79
N ALA A 184 3.41 -1.22 -10.08
CA ALA A 184 4.75 -0.97 -10.62
C ALA A 184 4.68 -0.23 -11.95
N ASP A 185 5.61 0.67 -12.17
CA ASP A 185 5.87 1.32 -13.46
C ASP A 185 6.62 0.33 -14.36
N LEU A 186 5.88 -0.53 -15.08
CA LEU A 186 6.42 -1.70 -15.78
C LEU A 186 7.02 -1.34 -17.13
N ASP A 187 6.47 -0.32 -17.79
CA ASP A 187 7.01 0.22 -19.02
C ASP A 187 7.97 1.41 -18.83
N ASP A 188 8.20 1.84 -17.58
CA ASP A 188 9.12 2.90 -17.15
C ASP A 188 8.72 4.31 -17.63
N ASP A 189 7.45 4.55 -17.91
CA ASP A 189 6.90 5.83 -18.36
C ASP A 189 6.54 6.81 -17.21
N GLY A 190 6.35 6.28 -16.00
CA GLY A 190 6.16 7.03 -14.77
C GLY A 190 4.83 6.83 -14.07
N ASP A 191 3.83 6.23 -14.70
CA ASP A 191 2.66 5.70 -13.99
C ASP A 191 2.91 4.32 -13.42
N GLN A 192 2.12 3.96 -12.41
CA GLN A 192 2.06 2.58 -11.97
C GLN A 192 0.99 1.83 -12.74
N ASP A 193 1.42 0.76 -13.40
CA ASP A 193 0.57 -0.34 -13.87
C ASP A 193 0.18 -1.26 -12.71
N VAL A 194 -0.84 -2.07 -12.94
CA VAL A 194 -1.27 -3.09 -11.97
C VAL A 194 -1.14 -4.47 -12.59
N PHE A 195 -0.33 -5.33 -11.95
CA PHE A 195 -0.28 -6.74 -12.26
C PHE A 195 -1.03 -7.54 -11.19
N GLU A 196 -1.87 -8.48 -11.62
CA GLU A 196 -2.59 -9.41 -10.77
C GLU A 196 -2.38 -10.86 -11.24
N GLN A 197 -1.82 -11.68 -10.36
CA GLN A 197 -1.79 -13.12 -10.56
C GLN A 197 -3.18 -13.71 -10.35
N MET A 198 -3.62 -14.54 -11.30
CA MET A 198 -4.96 -15.12 -11.34
C MET A 198 -4.97 -16.63 -11.29
N GLY A 199 -6.04 -17.17 -10.73
CA GLY A 199 -6.31 -18.60 -10.64
C GLY A 199 -6.47 -19.09 -9.20
N GLY A 200 -7.19 -20.18 -9.04
CA GLY A 200 -7.53 -20.75 -7.74
C GLY A 200 -6.60 -21.85 -7.23
N ALA A 201 -6.95 -22.39 -6.08
CA ALA A 201 -6.18 -23.42 -5.37
C ALA A 201 -6.12 -24.78 -6.11
N TYR A 202 -7.03 -25.02 -7.06
CA TYR A 202 -7.15 -26.29 -7.77
C TYR A 202 -6.72 -26.14 -9.23
N ARG A 203 -6.17 -27.22 -9.79
CA ARG A 203 -5.72 -27.26 -11.20
C ARG A 203 -6.82 -26.90 -12.22
N GLY A 204 -8.08 -27.19 -11.90
CA GLY A 204 -9.22 -26.85 -12.75
C GLY A 204 -9.62 -25.37 -12.72
N ASP A 205 -9.03 -24.58 -11.83
CA ASP A 205 -9.30 -23.16 -11.63
C ASP A 205 -8.19 -22.26 -12.20
N LEU A 206 -7.56 -22.73 -13.28
CA LEU A 206 -6.49 -22.01 -13.95
C LEU A 206 -7.05 -20.78 -14.66
N ALA A 207 -6.35 -19.66 -14.55
CA ALA A 207 -6.63 -18.46 -15.30
C ALA A 207 -5.35 -17.75 -15.71
N TYR A 208 -5.48 -16.85 -16.68
CA TYR A 208 -4.38 -15.99 -17.09
C TYR A 208 -4.32 -14.78 -16.19
N ASP A 209 -3.10 -14.49 -15.74
CA ASP A 209 -2.77 -13.26 -15.02
C ASP A 209 -3.23 -12.03 -15.82
N LYS A 210 -3.50 -10.96 -15.09
CA LYS A 210 -3.93 -9.68 -15.66
C LYS A 210 -2.85 -8.65 -15.48
N LEU A 211 -2.60 -7.91 -16.55
CA LEU A 211 -1.83 -6.69 -16.53
C LEU A 211 -2.77 -5.58 -16.98
N TYR A 212 -2.95 -4.60 -16.12
CA TYR A 212 -3.69 -3.38 -16.39
C TYR A 212 -2.67 -2.29 -16.67
N GLU A 213 -2.45 -2.00 -17.95
CA GLU A 213 -1.64 -0.88 -18.42
C GLU A 213 -2.35 0.44 -18.04
N ASN A 214 -1.67 1.28 -17.28
CA ASN A 214 -2.15 2.61 -16.94
C ASN A 214 -1.79 3.55 -18.11
N PRO A 215 -2.72 4.37 -18.63
CA PRO A 215 -2.44 5.28 -19.73
C PRO A 215 -1.92 6.66 -19.26
N GLY A 216 -1.61 6.81 -17.98
CA GLY A 216 -1.30 8.07 -17.31
C GLY A 216 -2.49 9.03 -17.20
N PHE A 217 -2.26 10.15 -16.49
CA PHE A 217 -3.28 11.17 -16.24
C PHE A 217 -2.78 12.55 -16.70
N ALA A 218 -3.51 13.16 -17.63
CA ALA A 218 -3.12 14.44 -18.21
C ALA A 218 -3.02 15.54 -17.14
N GLY A 219 -1.88 16.23 -17.10
CA GLY A 219 -1.61 17.31 -16.13
C GLY A 219 -1.26 16.80 -14.73
N ARG A 220 -1.04 15.50 -14.57
CA ARG A 220 -0.41 14.94 -13.37
C ARG A 220 1.09 14.81 -13.58
N HIS A 221 1.81 14.96 -12.49
CA HIS A 221 3.27 14.86 -12.45
C HIS A 221 3.69 13.72 -11.55
N THR A 222 4.89 13.17 -11.81
CA THR A 222 5.45 12.11 -10.97
C THR A 222 6.89 12.42 -10.57
N VAL A 223 7.37 11.74 -9.55
CA VAL A 223 8.81 11.59 -9.32
C VAL A 223 9.08 10.13 -8.99
N THR A 224 10.20 9.63 -9.48
CA THR A 224 10.60 8.28 -9.10
C THR A 224 11.93 8.26 -8.39
N LEU A 225 11.96 7.59 -7.24
CA LEU A 225 13.14 7.55 -6.38
C LEU A 225 13.67 6.13 -6.27
N LYS A 226 14.95 5.96 -6.56
CA LYS A 226 15.71 4.77 -6.18
C LYS A 226 16.61 5.14 -5.02
N LEU A 227 16.39 4.54 -3.86
CA LEU A 227 17.24 4.75 -2.69
C LEU A 227 18.30 3.65 -2.59
N GLU A 228 19.51 4.01 -2.17
CA GLU A 228 20.58 3.05 -1.89
C GLU A 228 21.27 3.39 -0.56
N GLY A 229 21.09 2.52 0.44
CA GLY A 229 21.77 2.62 1.73
C GLY A 229 23.28 2.35 1.64
N ARG A 230 24.05 2.89 2.57
CA ARG A 230 25.49 2.65 2.75
C ARG A 230 25.81 2.21 4.17
N THR A 231 25.33 2.98 5.15
CA THR A 231 25.41 2.64 6.57
C THR A 231 24.21 1.78 6.92
N SER A 232 23.03 2.23 6.49
CA SER A 232 21.80 1.44 6.47
C SER A 232 21.86 0.31 5.44
N ASN A 233 20.84 -0.57 5.44
CA ASN A 233 20.77 -1.68 4.50
C ASN A 233 20.75 -1.16 3.03
N ARG A 234 21.46 -1.86 2.13
CA ARG A 234 21.64 -1.44 0.72
C ARG A 234 20.33 -1.21 -0.04
N CYS A 235 19.28 -1.93 0.34
CA CYS A 235 17.95 -1.84 -0.26
C CYS A 235 17.12 -0.68 0.29
N ALA A 236 17.64 0.07 1.27
CA ALA A 236 16.97 1.16 1.95
C ALA A 236 15.63 0.77 2.60
N ILE A 237 15.39 -0.52 2.87
CA ILE A 237 14.13 -0.99 3.48
C ILE A 237 13.97 -0.34 4.85
N GLY A 238 12.81 0.25 5.10
CA GLY A 238 12.48 1.04 6.29
C GLY A 238 12.76 2.54 6.14
N ALA A 239 13.40 2.99 5.05
CA ALA A 239 13.65 4.42 4.84
C ALA A 239 12.32 5.17 4.69
N ARG A 240 12.17 6.28 5.41
CA ARG A 240 11.02 7.17 5.33
C ARG A 240 11.37 8.37 4.45
N VAL A 241 10.49 8.70 3.52
CA VAL A 241 10.69 9.75 2.53
C VAL A 241 9.55 10.75 2.66
N THR A 242 9.90 12.03 2.84
CA THR A 242 8.96 13.14 2.77
C THR A 242 9.29 13.98 1.54
N ILE A 243 8.34 14.09 0.61
CA ILE A 243 8.46 14.89 -0.60
C ILE A 243 7.62 16.15 -0.40
N ARG A 244 8.27 17.32 -0.36
CA ARG A 244 7.58 18.61 -0.22
C ARG A 244 7.47 19.27 -1.58
N VAL A 245 6.25 19.50 -2.04
CA VAL A 245 5.95 20.08 -3.37
C VAL A 245 5.18 21.39 -3.26
N ASP A 246 5.29 22.21 -4.29
CA ASP A 246 4.44 23.40 -4.48
C ASP A 246 3.24 23.06 -5.36
N GLU A 247 2.03 23.20 -4.82
CA GLU A 247 0.77 22.90 -5.49
C GLU A 247 -0.27 23.96 -5.12
N GLY A 248 -0.87 24.62 -6.12
CA GLY A 248 -1.88 25.67 -5.89
C GLY A 248 -1.41 26.83 -4.99
N GLY A 249 -0.12 27.14 -4.98
CA GLY A 249 0.48 28.18 -4.13
C GLY A 249 0.65 27.78 -2.66
N ARG A 250 0.50 26.49 -2.32
CA ARG A 250 0.74 25.93 -0.99
C ARG A 250 1.81 24.85 -1.06
N THR A 251 2.38 24.53 0.09
CA THR A 251 3.26 23.37 0.22
C THR A 251 2.45 22.16 0.66
N ARG A 252 2.53 21.08 -0.10
CA ARG A 252 1.98 19.76 0.24
C ARG A 252 3.14 18.82 0.55
N ALA A 253 2.99 17.99 1.60
CA ALA A 253 3.90 16.90 1.91
C ALA A 253 3.27 15.59 1.44
N ILE A 254 4.11 14.71 0.88
CA ILE A 254 3.74 13.35 0.47
C ILE A 254 4.74 12.42 1.13
N HIS A 255 4.23 11.40 1.82
CA HIS A 255 5.03 10.52 2.66
C HIS A 255 5.07 9.11 2.09
N ARG A 256 6.26 8.50 2.05
CA ARG A 256 6.45 7.13 1.55
C ARG A 256 7.45 6.38 2.43
N MET A 257 7.27 5.07 2.52
CA MET A 257 8.25 4.16 3.10
C MET A 257 8.78 3.22 2.01
N VAL A 258 10.10 2.99 1.98
CA VAL A 258 10.67 1.89 1.19
C VAL A 258 10.42 0.58 1.93
N GLY A 259 9.63 -0.31 1.33
CA GLY A 259 9.25 -1.56 1.97
C GLY A 259 8.26 -2.38 1.13
N PRO A 260 7.64 -3.41 1.74
CA PRO A 260 6.61 -4.18 1.08
C PRO A 260 5.41 -3.29 0.71
N ARG A 261 4.88 -3.45 -0.50
CA ARG A 261 3.72 -2.68 -1.01
C ARG A 261 2.47 -3.53 -1.23
N GLY A 262 2.34 -4.57 -0.42
CA GLY A 262 1.27 -5.54 -0.55
C GLY A 262 1.46 -6.74 0.36
N SER A 263 0.53 -7.66 0.26
CA SER A 263 0.50 -8.92 1.00
C SER A 263 0.11 -10.03 0.03
N PHE A 264 0.86 -11.13 0.05
CA PHE A 264 0.79 -12.21 -0.96
C PHE A 264 1.19 -11.78 -2.38
N GLY A 265 1.65 -10.54 -2.54
CA GLY A 265 2.32 -9.94 -3.69
C GLY A 265 3.11 -8.71 -3.20
N SER A 266 3.97 -8.13 -4.05
CA SER A 266 4.68 -6.88 -3.72
C SER A 266 5.13 -6.16 -4.98
N GLY A 267 5.23 -4.83 -4.90
CA GLY A 267 5.86 -3.98 -5.91
C GLY A 267 7.39 -3.84 -5.71
N PRO A 268 8.07 -3.15 -6.64
CA PRO A 268 9.50 -2.83 -6.53
C PRO A 268 9.82 -1.94 -5.32
N LEU A 269 11.10 -1.86 -4.94
CA LEU A 269 11.57 -0.95 -3.87
C LEU A 269 11.79 0.49 -4.35
N ARG A 270 11.77 0.70 -5.67
CA ARG A 270 11.76 2.03 -6.28
C ARG A 270 10.44 2.70 -5.92
N LEU A 271 10.44 3.97 -5.50
CA LEU A 271 9.24 4.70 -5.13
C LEU A 271 8.76 5.51 -6.32
N GLU A 272 7.72 5.03 -7.00
CA GLU A 272 6.97 5.80 -7.98
C GLU A 272 5.90 6.62 -7.24
N VAL A 273 6.01 7.94 -7.28
CA VAL A 273 5.16 8.83 -6.49
C VAL A 273 4.48 9.84 -7.39
N GLY A 274 3.15 9.85 -7.35
CA GLY A 274 2.33 10.90 -7.94
C GLY A 274 2.48 12.20 -7.16
N LEU A 275 2.60 13.30 -7.89
CA LEU A 275 2.76 14.65 -7.35
C LEU A 275 1.53 15.51 -7.59
N GLY A 276 0.44 14.93 -8.09
CA GLY A 276 -0.77 15.69 -8.44
C GLY A 276 -0.47 16.74 -9.50
N ASP A 277 -1.01 17.94 -9.31
CA ASP A 277 -0.80 19.11 -10.16
C ASP A 277 0.33 20.03 -9.65
N ALA A 278 1.25 19.47 -8.85
CA ALA A 278 2.39 20.22 -8.33
C ALA A 278 3.28 20.79 -9.44
N THR A 279 3.71 22.04 -9.27
CA THR A 279 4.55 22.75 -10.25
C THR A 279 6.04 22.56 -10.00
N SER A 280 6.44 22.19 -8.78
CA SER A 280 7.84 21.99 -8.40
C SER A 280 8.00 21.16 -7.14
N ILE A 281 9.17 20.51 -7.02
CA ILE A 281 9.62 19.84 -5.80
C ILE A 281 10.52 20.81 -5.04
N ARG A 282 10.17 21.17 -3.80
CA ARG A 282 11.00 22.03 -2.94
C ARG A 282 12.19 21.25 -2.41
N GLU A 283 11.90 20.09 -1.85
CA GLU A 283 12.89 19.20 -1.27
C GLU A 283 12.33 17.79 -1.10
N ILE A 284 13.24 16.82 -1.06
CA ILE A 284 12.98 15.46 -0.64
C ILE A 284 13.85 15.19 0.58
N GLU A 285 13.21 14.83 1.68
CA GLU A 285 13.84 14.45 2.92
C GLU A 285 13.80 12.93 3.06
N VAL A 286 14.96 12.30 3.28
CA VAL A 286 15.11 10.86 3.50
C VAL A 286 15.63 10.63 4.91
N ARG A 287 14.81 9.99 5.74
CA ARG A 287 15.22 9.43 7.04
C ARG A 287 15.62 7.98 6.82
N TRP A 288 16.91 7.71 6.91
CA TRP A 288 17.48 6.38 6.69
C TRP A 288 17.25 5.47 7.91
N PRO A 289 17.13 4.15 7.71
CA PRO A 289 17.05 3.18 8.81
C PRO A 289 18.28 3.24 9.72
N GLY A 290 18.09 3.04 11.03
CA GLY A 290 19.17 3.05 12.02
C GLY A 290 19.42 4.40 12.68
N GLY A 291 18.57 5.39 12.39
CA GLY A 291 18.57 6.70 13.07
C GLY A 291 19.63 7.66 12.53
N GLY A 292 19.44 8.95 12.83
CA GLY A 292 20.33 10.03 12.40
C GLY A 292 19.59 11.24 11.87
N ARG A 293 20.35 12.26 11.48
CA ARG A 293 19.77 13.46 10.86
C ARG A 293 19.27 13.10 9.45
N PRO A 294 18.03 13.46 9.08
CA PRO A 294 17.54 13.24 7.73
C PRO A 294 18.44 13.86 6.66
N GLN A 295 18.62 13.15 5.56
CA GLN A 295 19.28 13.66 4.35
C GLN A 295 18.26 14.46 3.55
N VAL A 296 18.57 15.72 3.26
CA VAL A 296 17.68 16.59 2.49
C VAL A 296 18.31 16.88 1.13
N VAL A 297 17.53 16.64 0.08
CA VAL A 297 17.91 16.87 -1.30
C VAL A 297 17.03 17.95 -1.91
N ARG A 298 17.63 18.86 -2.69
CA ARG A 298 16.96 19.99 -3.35
C ARG A 298 17.31 20.04 -4.83
N ASP A 299 16.78 21.04 -5.54
CA ASP A 299 17.01 21.27 -6.98
C ASP A 299 16.55 20.07 -7.84
N LEU A 300 15.38 19.54 -7.49
CA LEU A 300 14.74 18.40 -8.15
C LEU A 300 13.62 18.90 -9.08
N HIS A 301 13.42 18.18 -10.17
CA HIS A 301 12.37 18.44 -11.15
C HIS A 301 11.31 17.35 -11.12
N VAL A 302 10.07 17.74 -11.43
CA VAL A 302 8.99 16.79 -11.69
C VAL A 302 9.29 15.98 -12.96
N ASP A 303 8.66 14.82 -13.06
CA ASP A 303 8.73 13.86 -14.17
C ASP A 303 10.15 13.35 -14.40
N ARG A 304 10.85 13.06 -13.29
CA ARG A 304 12.24 12.56 -13.30
C ARG A 304 12.44 11.36 -12.39
N LEU A 305 13.44 10.57 -12.75
CA LEU A 305 13.95 9.47 -11.95
C LEU A 305 15.25 9.92 -11.27
N TYR A 306 15.29 9.86 -9.94
CA TYR A 306 16.47 10.14 -9.14
C TYR A 306 16.97 8.91 -8.41
N HIS A 307 18.28 8.70 -8.46
CA HIS A 307 19.00 7.79 -7.58
C HIS A 307 19.61 8.60 -6.43
N ILE A 308 19.11 8.36 -5.21
CA ILE A 308 19.59 9.01 -3.99
C ILE A 308 20.35 7.97 -3.17
N ARG A 309 21.59 8.27 -2.85
CA ARG A 309 22.47 7.38 -2.10
C ARG A 309 22.78 7.99 -0.74
N GLU A 310 22.73 7.15 0.29
CA GLU A 310 22.94 7.59 1.68
C GLU A 310 24.29 8.31 1.84
N GLY A 311 24.23 9.53 2.38
CA GLY A 311 25.39 10.37 2.65
C GLY A 311 26.01 11.07 1.43
N GLU A 312 25.40 10.99 0.23
CA GLU A 312 25.76 11.85 -0.91
C GLU A 312 24.90 13.13 -0.90
N ASP A 313 25.52 14.30 -1.02
CA ASP A 313 24.81 15.60 -0.98
C ASP A 313 23.90 15.82 -2.20
N LEU A 314 24.23 15.22 -3.34
CA LEU A 314 23.54 15.42 -4.61
C LEU A 314 22.91 14.11 -5.12
N PRO A 315 21.66 14.17 -5.64
CA PRO A 315 21.02 13.04 -6.28
C PRO A 315 21.63 12.85 -7.68
N ARG A 316 21.52 11.65 -8.23
CA ARG A 316 21.87 11.39 -9.63
C ARG A 316 20.59 11.18 -10.42
N GLU A 317 20.33 12.03 -11.39
CA GLU A 317 19.26 11.79 -12.36
C GLU A 317 19.61 10.55 -13.20
N ALA A 318 18.63 9.67 -13.42
CA ALA A 318 18.76 8.55 -14.33
C ALA A 318 17.74 8.66 -15.46
N SER A 319 18.08 8.08 -16.61
CA SER A 319 17.19 8.04 -17.76
C SER A 319 16.21 6.88 -17.64
N ARG A 320 14.94 7.15 -17.95
CA ARG A 320 13.91 6.14 -18.16
C ARG A 320 14.15 5.38 -19.47
N ARG A 321 13.76 4.11 -19.52
CA ARG A 321 13.81 3.24 -20.70
C ARG A 321 12.41 2.79 -21.08
N THR A 322 11.63 3.76 -21.55
CA THR A 322 10.23 3.57 -21.94
C THR A 322 10.05 2.58 -23.09
N PHE A 323 9.02 1.75 -23.03
CA PHE A 323 8.57 0.94 -24.17
C PHE A 323 7.04 0.94 -24.27
N VAL A 324 6.49 0.41 -25.36
CA VAL A 324 5.02 0.28 -25.53
C VAL A 324 4.64 -1.16 -25.31
N MET A 325 3.64 -1.42 -24.45
CA MET A 325 3.17 -2.78 -24.23
C MET A 325 2.46 -3.35 -25.46
N PRO A 326 2.59 -4.67 -25.73
CA PRO A 326 1.84 -5.30 -26.80
C PRO A 326 0.34 -5.35 -26.46
N ARG A 327 -0.49 -4.94 -27.43
CA ARG A 327 -1.96 -5.04 -27.37
C ARG A 327 -2.48 -6.39 -27.84
#